data_AF-A0A9P6C1B9-F1
#
_entry.id   AF-A0A9P6C1B9-F1
#
_cell.length_a   1.000
_cell.length_b   1.000
_cell.length_c   1.000
_cell.angle_alpha   90.00
_cell.angle_beta   90.00
_cell.angle_gamma   90.00
#
_symmetry.space_group_name_H-M   'P 1'
#
loop_
_entity.id
_entity.type
_entity.pdbx_description
1 polymer ?
#
loop_
_entity_poly.entity_id
_entity_poly.type
_entity_poly.pdbx_seq_one_letter_code
_entity_poly.pdbx_strand_id
1 'polypeptide(L)'
;PSPTPTPASQCNTDHLYCCNNSSLVAANNPLTSVIFGLLNIAVAPLTAIVGLGAGSCNSITVAGLLSNGNTCSQSPVCCENNDFSGLVVIGCSPVALGI
;
A
#
# COMPACT_ATOMS: atom_id res chain seq x y z
N PRO A 1 6.01 -16.23 -15.24
CA PRO A 1 5.78 -16.55 -13.81
C PRO A 1 5.57 -15.26 -13.01
N SER A 2 4.35 -15.00 -12.54
CA SER A 2 4.10 -13.91 -11.58
C SER A 2 4.76 -14.30 -10.25
N PRO A 3 5.52 -13.42 -9.58
CA PRO A 3 6.07 -13.75 -8.27
C PRO A 3 4.93 -14.14 -7.32
N THR A 4 5.14 -15.19 -6.54
CA THR A 4 4.20 -15.58 -5.49
C THR A 4 4.13 -14.43 -4.48
N PRO A 5 2.95 -13.85 -4.25
CA PRO A 5 2.79 -12.77 -3.28
C PRO A 5 3.20 -13.25 -1.88
N THR A 6 3.89 -12.39 -1.14
CA THR A 6 4.32 -12.68 0.23
C THR A 6 3.08 -12.82 1.13
N PRO A 7 3.06 -13.76 2.09
CA PRO A 7 1.98 -13.86 3.06
C PRO A 7 1.82 -12.54 3.83
N ALA A 8 0.58 -12.07 4.01
CA ALA A 8 0.30 -10.86 4.78
C ALA A 8 0.77 -10.95 6.24
N SER A 9 0.96 -12.16 6.78
CA SER A 9 1.57 -12.40 8.10
C SER A 9 3.03 -11.97 8.19
N GLN A 10 3.71 -11.74 7.07
CA GLN A 10 5.06 -11.19 7.02
C GLN A 10 5.08 -9.66 6.97
N CYS A 11 3.90 -9.02 6.87
CA CYS A 11 3.76 -7.59 7.00
C CYS A 11 3.57 -7.20 8.47
N ASN A 12 4.14 -6.08 8.90
CA ASN A 12 3.73 -5.49 10.16
C ASN A 12 2.24 -5.13 10.09
N THR A 13 1.48 -5.44 11.13
CA THR A 13 0.02 -5.29 11.12
C THR A 13 -0.43 -3.85 10.93
N ASP A 14 0.36 -2.88 11.39
CA ASP A 14 0.08 -1.44 11.23
C ASP A 14 0.41 -0.91 9.81
N HIS A 15 0.96 -1.76 8.96
CA HIS A 15 1.49 -1.43 7.63
C HIS A 15 0.74 -2.15 6.50
N LEU A 16 -0.33 -2.85 6.87
CA LEU A 16 -1.14 -3.61 5.94
C LEU A 16 -2.27 -2.71 5.42
N TYR A 17 -2.36 -2.56 4.09
CA TYR A 17 -3.35 -1.69 3.45
C TYR A 17 -4.13 -2.47 2.39
N CYS A 18 -5.40 -2.12 2.24
CA CYS A 18 -6.26 -2.55 1.14
C CYS A 18 -6.36 -1.42 0.13
N CYS A 19 -5.75 -1.59 -1.04
CA CYS A 19 -5.67 -0.56 -2.06
C CYS A 19 -6.37 -0.97 -3.35
N ASN A 20 -7.02 -0.01 -4.01
CA ASN A 20 -7.45 -0.20 -5.40
C ASN A 20 -6.24 -0.39 -6.32
N ASN A 21 -6.33 -1.30 -7.30
CA ASN A 21 -5.25 -1.50 -8.28
C ASN A 21 -4.94 -0.23 -9.07
N SER A 22 -5.95 0.58 -9.40
CA SER A 22 -5.80 1.86 -10.09
C SER A 22 -5.07 2.91 -9.25
N SER A 23 -4.99 2.72 -7.94
CA SER A 23 -4.34 3.63 -7.00
C SER A 23 -2.90 3.24 -6.70
N LEU A 24 -2.50 2.02 -7.08
CA LEU A 24 -1.12 1.53 -6.98
C LEU A 24 -0.36 1.95 -8.24
N VAL A 25 0.61 2.85 -8.07
CA VAL A 25 1.42 3.38 -9.17
C VAL A 25 2.91 3.29 -8.84
N ALA A 26 3.76 3.34 -9.85
CA ALA A 26 5.19 3.41 -9.63
C ALA A 26 5.58 4.77 -9.00
N ALA A 27 6.59 4.79 -8.14
CA ALA A 27 7.09 5.99 -7.47
C ALA A 27 7.57 7.08 -8.45
N ASN A 28 7.97 6.70 -9.66
CA ASN A 28 8.37 7.61 -10.73
C ASN A 28 7.21 8.14 -11.59
N ASN A 29 5.96 7.87 -11.22
CA ASN A 29 4.80 8.44 -11.89
C ASN A 29 4.81 9.99 -11.78
N PRO A 30 4.36 10.73 -12.81
CA PRO A 30 4.29 12.19 -12.72
C PRO A 30 3.42 12.67 -11.55
N LEU A 31 2.33 11.96 -11.23
CA LEU A 31 1.45 12.33 -10.12
C LEU A 31 2.11 12.13 -8.75
N THR A 32 2.84 11.03 -8.55
CA THR A 32 3.60 10.80 -7.31
C THR A 32 4.69 11.85 -7.15
N SER A 33 5.37 12.22 -8.24
CA SER A 33 6.45 13.23 -8.22
C SER A 33 5.94 14.61 -7.78
N VAL A 34 4.74 15.02 -8.22
CA VAL A 34 4.10 16.27 -7.77
C VAL A 34 3.77 16.20 -6.28
N ILE A 35 3.17 15.10 -5.82
CA ILE A 35 2.81 14.92 -4.41
C ILE A 35 4.06 14.91 -3.53
N PHE A 36 5.09 14.18 -3.92
CA PHE A 36 6.38 14.15 -3.21
C PHE A 36 7.07 15.51 -3.21
N GLY A 37 7.00 16.27 -4.29
CA GLY A 37 7.49 17.66 -4.34
C GLY A 37 6.76 18.58 -3.37
N LEU A 38 5.43 18.47 -3.28
CA LEU A 38 4.61 19.26 -2.35
C LEU A 38 4.86 18.88 -0.88
N LEU A 39 5.09 17.60 -0.61
CA LEU A 39 5.36 17.07 0.72
C LEU A 39 6.85 17.11 1.11
N ASN A 40 7.73 17.59 0.22
CA ASN A 40 9.18 17.61 0.39
C ASN A 40 9.78 16.21 0.69
N ILE A 41 9.26 15.18 0.04
CA ILE A 41 9.68 13.78 0.21
C ILE A 41 10.72 13.45 -0.86
N ALA A 42 11.93 13.09 -0.42
CA ALA A 42 12.93 12.50 -1.29
C ALA A 42 12.79 10.97 -1.29
N VAL A 43 12.23 10.41 -2.35
CA VAL A 43 12.17 8.95 -2.56
C VAL A 43 13.26 8.50 -3.54
N ALA A 44 14.11 7.59 -3.09
CA ALA A 44 14.89 6.68 -3.93
C ALA A 44 14.37 5.28 -3.60
N PRO A 45 13.89 4.43 -4.53
CA PRO A 45 14.22 4.24 -5.95
C PRO A 45 13.00 4.29 -6.92
N LEU A 46 13.26 4.23 -8.24
CA LEU A 46 12.23 4.28 -9.32
C LEU A 46 11.26 3.08 -9.36
N THR A 47 11.51 2.01 -8.58
CA THR A 47 10.76 0.75 -8.65
C THR A 47 9.78 0.52 -7.51
N ALA A 48 9.75 1.41 -6.50
CA ALA A 48 8.81 1.28 -5.40
C ALA A 48 7.37 1.51 -5.90
N ILE A 49 6.43 0.70 -5.42
CA ILE A 49 5.00 0.94 -5.64
C ILE A 49 4.50 1.90 -4.55
N VAL A 50 3.64 2.81 -4.97
CA VAL A 50 3.07 3.88 -4.16
C VAL A 50 1.56 3.78 -4.27
N GLY A 51 0.87 3.77 -3.14
CA GLY A 51 -0.58 3.91 -3.08
C GLY A 51 -0.95 5.39 -3.03
N LEU A 52 -1.73 5.87 -4.00
CA LEU A 52 -2.23 7.24 -4.08
C LEU A 52 -3.70 7.34 -3.65
N GLY A 53 -4.02 8.32 -2.80
CA GLY A 53 -5.39 8.80 -2.56
C GLY A 53 -5.89 8.63 -1.12
N ALA A 54 -6.46 9.72 -0.57
CA ALA A 54 -7.08 9.83 0.75
C ALA A 54 -8.36 8.99 0.91
N GLY A 55 -8.20 7.67 0.97
CA GLY A 55 -9.29 6.68 1.06
C GLY A 55 -9.29 5.65 -0.07
N SER A 56 -8.28 5.66 -0.95
CA SER A 56 -8.10 4.62 -1.95
C SER A 56 -7.29 3.43 -1.46
N CYS A 57 -6.56 3.64 -0.36
CA CYS A 57 -5.86 2.66 0.43
C CYS A 57 -6.35 2.80 1.88
N ASN A 58 -7.06 1.80 2.39
CA ASN A 58 -7.51 1.77 3.77
C ASN A 58 -6.63 0.83 4.59
N SER A 59 -6.24 1.23 5.79
CA SER A 59 -5.50 0.35 6.69
C SER A 59 -6.35 -0.86 7.08
N ILE A 60 -5.74 -2.03 7.00
CA ILE A 60 -6.34 -3.28 7.45
C ILE A 60 -5.90 -3.46 8.89
N THR A 61 -6.77 -3.11 9.84
CA THR A 61 -6.48 -3.31 11.26
C THR A 61 -6.63 -4.79 11.64
N VAL A 62 -5.93 -5.20 12.70
CA VAL A 62 -6.02 -6.54 13.28
C VAL A 62 -7.46 -6.89 13.66
N ALA A 63 -8.22 -5.91 14.15
CA ALA A 63 -9.65 -6.07 14.41
C ALA A 63 -10.45 -6.37 13.12
N GLY A 64 -10.09 -5.74 12.00
CA GLY A 64 -10.65 -6.02 10.68
C GLY A 64 -10.30 -7.41 10.16
N LEU A 65 -9.11 -7.94 10.48
CA LEU A 65 -8.72 -9.32 10.16
C LEU A 65 -9.51 -10.36 10.96
N LEU A 66 -9.86 -10.06 12.21
CA LEU A 66 -10.54 -10.98 13.13
C LEU A 66 -12.06 -10.97 13.01
N SER A 67 -12.66 -9.87 12.52
CA SER A 67 -14.10 -9.66 12.67
C SER A 67 -14.96 -10.37 11.64
N ASN A 68 -14.55 -10.49 10.38
CA ASN A 68 -15.24 -11.26 9.35
C ASN A 68 -14.27 -11.37 8.16
N GLY A 69 -14.06 -12.56 7.59
CA GLY A 69 -13.08 -12.87 6.54
C GLY A 69 -13.30 -12.17 5.19
N ASN A 70 -13.41 -10.85 5.19
CA ASN A 70 -13.68 -9.99 4.05
C ASN A 70 -12.66 -8.83 4.10
N THR A 71 -11.39 -9.18 3.96
CA THR A 71 -10.27 -8.35 4.46
C THR A 71 -9.59 -7.48 3.42
N CYS A 72 -9.94 -7.63 2.15
CA CYS A 72 -9.70 -6.64 1.09
C CYS A 72 -10.35 -7.17 -0.18
N SER A 73 -11.41 -6.52 -0.70
CA SER A 73 -11.95 -6.89 -2.02
C SER A 73 -11.12 -6.35 -3.18
N GLN A 74 -10.16 -5.47 -2.90
CA GLN A 74 -9.18 -4.97 -3.86
C GLN A 74 -7.84 -5.69 -3.68
N SER A 75 -6.72 -4.99 -3.93
CA SER A 75 -5.38 -5.54 -3.74
C SER A 75 -4.87 -5.29 -2.33
N PRO A 76 -4.67 -6.33 -1.52
CA PRO A 76 -3.94 -6.20 -0.27
C PRO A 76 -2.46 -5.97 -0.54
N VAL A 77 -1.89 -4.98 0.13
CA VAL A 77 -0.49 -4.59 0.00
C VAL A 77 0.14 -4.35 1.38
N CYS A 78 1.43 -4.62 1.49
CA CYS A 78 2.25 -4.25 2.64
C CYS A 78 3.12 -3.05 2.28
N CYS A 79 3.05 -1.95 3.03
CA CYS A 79 3.79 -0.72 2.75
C CYS A 79 4.76 -0.36 3.89
N GLU A 80 5.76 0.49 3.64
CA GLU A 80 6.86 0.72 4.60
C GLU A 80 6.56 1.78 5.70
N ASN A 81 5.28 2.01 6.05
CA ASN A 81 4.78 3.04 6.99
C ASN A 81 5.02 4.51 6.64
N ASN A 82 5.36 4.81 5.41
CA ASN A 82 5.43 6.20 5.00
C ASN A 82 4.01 6.66 4.60
N ASP A 83 3.10 6.72 5.58
CA ASP A 83 1.78 7.34 5.41
C ASP A 83 1.91 8.85 5.61
N PHE A 84 1.66 9.61 4.56
CA PHE A 84 1.69 11.06 4.62
C PHE A 84 0.27 11.61 4.68
N SER A 85 -0.31 11.57 5.89
CA SER A 85 -1.67 12.07 6.16
C SER A 85 -2.77 11.36 5.36
N GLY A 86 -2.61 10.06 5.09
CA GLY A 86 -3.54 9.28 4.28
C GLY A 86 -3.53 9.61 2.79
N LEU A 87 -2.75 10.59 2.32
CA LEU A 87 -2.71 10.98 0.91
C LEU A 87 -1.89 10.01 0.06
N VAL A 88 -0.81 9.48 0.65
CA VAL A 88 0.12 8.59 -0.03
C VAL A 88 0.78 7.62 0.94
N VAL A 89 0.91 6.37 0.52
CA VAL A 89 1.68 5.31 1.18
C VAL A 89 2.79 4.82 0.25
N ILE A 90 4.00 4.65 0.76
CA ILE A 90 5.20 4.34 -0.05
C ILE A 90 5.76 2.97 0.33
N GLY A 91 6.38 2.29 -0.65
CA GLY A 91 7.06 1.02 -0.46
C GLY A 91 6.07 -0.15 -0.42
N CYS A 92 4.95 -0.01 -1.14
CA CYS A 92 3.92 -1.03 -1.15
C CYS A 92 4.37 -2.25 -1.95
N SER A 93 4.03 -3.44 -1.46
CA SER A 93 4.28 -4.71 -2.12
C SER A 93 3.02 -5.58 -2.06
N PRO A 94 2.66 -6.30 -3.14
CA PRO A 94 1.50 -7.17 -3.12
C PRO A 94 1.67 -8.30 -2.11
N VAL A 95 0.67 -8.51 -1.26
CA VAL A 95 0.65 -9.63 -0.32
C VAL A 95 -0.56 -10.53 -0.55
N ALA A 96 -0.49 -11.76 -0.05
CA ALA A 96 -1.63 -12.66 -0.01
C ALA A 96 -2.21 -12.68 1.40
N LEU A 97 -3.50 -12.34 1.51
CA LEU A 97 -4.30 -12.65 2.69
C LEU A 97 -4.59 -14.15 2.62
N GLY A 98 -3.74 -14.97 3.24
CA GLY A 98 -3.91 -16.42 3.26
C GLY A 98 -5.26 -16.77 3.88
N ILE A 99 -6.19 -17.23 3.05
CA ILE A 99 -7.48 -17.82 3.44
C ILE A 99 -7.49 -19.29 3.03
#